data_AF-A0A966Z9X7-F1
#
_entry.id   AF-A0A966Z9X7-F1
#
_cell.length_a   1.000
_cell.length_b   1.000
_cell.length_c   1.000
_cell.angle_alpha   90.00
_cell.angle_beta   90.00
_cell.angle_gamma   90.00
#
_symmetry.space_group_name_H-M   'P 1'
#
loop_
_entity.id
_entity.type
_entity.pdbx_description
1 polymer ?
#
loop_
_entity_poly.entity_id
_entity_poly.type
_entity_poly.pdbx_seq_one_letter_code
_entity_poly.pdbx_strand_id
1 'polypeptide(L)'
;MSAAARLWSQQPEPTEGARALYRKAQNVLAEIGVKLDYSERRMLAGSDASFAGESCKTPIVDSFGLAGNGFHSSPEEEYVELDSIVPRVYLLARMIQGISKP
;
A
#
# COMPACT_ATOMS: atom_id res chain seq x y z
N MET A 1 -15.70 -1.61 26.34
CA MET A 1 -15.41 -1.45 24.90
C MET A 1 -15.80 -2.74 24.17
N SER A 2 -16.44 -2.66 23.01
CA SER A 2 -16.86 -3.87 22.27
C SER A 2 -15.67 -4.57 21.62
N ALA A 3 -15.78 -5.87 21.33
CA ALA A 3 -14.74 -6.63 20.63
C ALA A 3 -14.37 -5.99 19.27
N ALA A 4 -15.35 -5.38 18.59
CA ALA A 4 -15.11 -4.61 17.37
C ALA A 4 -14.20 -3.40 17.61
N ALA A 5 -14.41 -2.63 18.69
CA ALA A 5 -13.55 -1.49 19.01
C ALA A 5 -12.10 -1.88 19.35
N ARG A 6 -11.87 -3.12 19.81
CA ARG A 6 -10.53 -3.65 20.09
C ARG A 6 -9.76 -4.04 18.83
N LEU A 7 -10.46 -4.46 17.77
CA LEU A 7 -9.87 -4.83 16.48
C LEU A 7 -9.34 -3.60 15.71
N TRP A 8 -10.04 -2.46 15.79
CA TRP A 8 -9.63 -1.22 15.09
C TRP A 8 -8.52 -0.45 15.81
N SER A 9 -8.29 -0.70 17.11
CA SER A 9 -7.30 0.02 17.93
C SER A 9 -5.97 -0.72 18.10
N GLN A 10 -5.84 -1.93 17.53
CA GLN A 10 -4.66 -2.81 17.70
C GLN A 10 -4.10 -3.32 16.37
N GLN A 11 -4.05 -2.47 15.33
CA GLN A 11 -3.27 -2.86 14.15
C GLN A 11 -1.78 -2.88 14.55
N PRO A 12 -1.07 -4.01 14.36
CA PRO A 12 0.33 -4.12 14.73
C PRO A 12 1.18 -3.18 13.88
N GLU A 13 2.21 -2.60 14.52
CA GLU A 13 3.23 -1.81 13.84
C GLU A 13 3.79 -2.54 12.61
N PRO A 14 4.18 -1.82 11.54
CA PRO A 14 4.80 -2.46 10.38
C PRO A 14 5.96 -3.36 10.81
N THR A 15 6.02 -4.58 10.27
CA THR A 15 7.17 -5.48 10.50
C THR A 15 8.41 -4.93 9.80
N GLU A 16 9.60 -5.41 10.17
CA GLU A 16 10.83 -5.00 9.45
C GLU A 16 10.78 -5.40 7.98
N GLY A 17 10.18 -6.55 7.66
CA GLY A 17 9.95 -6.96 6.28
C GLY A 17 9.04 -5.99 5.52
N ALA A 18 7.97 -5.50 6.15
CA ALA A 18 7.10 -4.49 5.54
C ALA A 18 7.87 -3.18 5.27
N ARG A 19 8.68 -2.73 6.23
CA ARG A 19 9.58 -1.58 6.03
C ARG A 19 10.58 -1.81 4.89
N ALA A 20 11.13 -3.01 4.76
CA ALA A 20 12.02 -3.36 3.65
C ALA A 20 11.30 -3.32 2.28
N LEU A 21 10.06 -3.82 2.20
CA LEU A 21 9.24 -3.71 0.99
C LEU A 21 8.96 -2.25 0.62
N TYR A 22 8.64 -1.39 1.59
CA TYR A 22 8.45 0.05 1.35
C TYR A 22 9.71 0.72 0.81
N ARG A 23 10.88 0.50 1.44
CA ARG A 23 12.16 1.05 0.94
C ARG A 23 12.45 0.61 -0.49
N LYS A 24 12.15 -0.65 -0.79
CA LYS A 24 12.31 -1.17 -2.16
C LYS A 24 11.36 -0.50 -3.15
N ALA A 25 10.11 -0.26 -2.77
CA ALA A 25 9.14 0.47 -3.59
C ALA A 25 9.57 1.91 -3.86
N GLN A 26 10.11 2.59 -2.84
CA GLN A 26 10.69 3.94 -3.01
C GLN A 26 11.83 3.93 -4.02
N ASN A 27 12.76 2.98 -3.89
CA ASN A 27 13.87 2.85 -4.83
C ASN A 27 13.38 2.58 -6.26
N VAL A 28 12.39 1.71 -6.43
CA VAL A 28 11.80 1.40 -7.75
C VAL A 28 11.20 2.64 -8.39
N LEU A 29 10.40 3.43 -7.67
CA LEU A 29 9.82 4.65 -8.24
C LEU A 29 10.86 5.74 -8.49
N ALA A 30 11.92 5.80 -7.67
CA ALA A 30 13.02 6.72 -7.89
C ALA A 30 13.77 6.46 -9.21
N GLU A 31 13.77 5.23 -9.73
CA GLU A 31 14.34 4.90 -11.05
C GLU A 31 13.68 5.68 -12.20
N ILE A 32 12.42 6.07 -12.03
CA ILE A 32 11.65 6.85 -13.01
C ILE A 32 11.40 8.29 -12.53
N GLY A 33 12.17 8.76 -11.54
CA GLY A 33 12.07 10.13 -11.02
C GLY A 33 10.82 10.41 -10.19
N VAL A 34 10.10 9.38 -9.75
CA VAL A 34 8.88 9.53 -8.92
C VAL A 34 9.22 9.28 -7.46
N LYS A 35 8.81 10.20 -6.59
CA LYS A 35 8.95 10.03 -5.14
C LYS A 35 7.71 9.34 -4.58
N LEU A 36 7.91 8.24 -3.85
CA LEU A 36 6.87 7.63 -3.03
C LEU A 36 6.98 8.16 -1.61
N ASP A 37 5.99 8.94 -1.18
CA ASP A 37 5.91 9.41 0.19
C ASP A 37 5.60 8.25 1.13
N TYR A 38 6.43 8.10 2.16
CA TYR A 38 6.27 7.10 3.20
C TYR A 38 5.51 7.70 4.37
N SER A 39 4.37 7.10 4.69
CA SER A 39 3.68 7.31 5.95
C SER A 39 3.77 6.02 6.76
N GLU A 40 4.41 6.07 7.94
CA GLU A 40 4.36 4.98 8.92
C GLU A 40 2.93 4.72 9.40
N ARG A 41 2.06 5.73 9.28
CA ARG A 41 0.62 5.56 9.46
C ARG A 41 0.05 4.76 8.28
N ARG A 42 -0.37 3.52 8.55
CA ARG A 42 -1.29 2.80 7.65
C ARG A 42 -2.53 3.66 7.42
N MET A 43 -3.00 3.71 6.17
CA MET A 43 -4.36 4.17 5.92
C MET A 43 -5.31 3.20 6.63
N LEU A 44 -6.17 3.73 7.49
CA LEU A 44 -7.14 2.99 8.31
C LEU A 44 -8.30 2.41 7.48
N ALA A 45 -8.09 2.20 6.18
CA ALA A 45 -9.08 1.58 5.30
C ALA A 45 -8.93 0.06 5.42
N GLY A 46 -10.05 -0.65 5.65
CA GLY A 46 -10.08 -2.10 5.71
C GLY A 46 -9.82 -2.71 4.33
N SER A 47 -8.56 -2.76 3.92
CA SER A 47 -8.09 -3.45 2.72
C SER A 47 -7.78 -4.92 2.99
N ASP A 48 -7.65 -5.71 1.92
CA ASP A 48 -7.22 -7.12 1.99
C ASP A 48 -5.83 -7.26 2.62
N ALA A 49 -4.99 -6.22 2.58
CA ALA A 49 -3.68 -6.20 3.22
C ALA A 49 -3.78 -6.28 4.75
N SER A 50 -4.87 -5.77 5.35
CA SER A 50 -5.11 -5.92 6.79
C SER A 50 -5.38 -7.37 7.16
N PHE A 51 -6.23 -8.05 6.38
CA PHE A 51 -6.55 -9.47 6.60
C PHE A 51 -5.32 -10.36 6.33
N ALA A 52 -4.62 -10.17 5.21
CA ALA A 52 -3.40 -10.91 4.89
C ALA A 52 -2.28 -10.70 5.94
N GLY A 53 -2.25 -9.51 6.54
CA GLY A 53 -1.28 -9.13 7.57
C GLY A 53 -1.57 -9.68 8.98
N GLU A 54 -2.76 -10.24 9.23
CA GLU A 54 -3.19 -10.66 10.58
C GLU A 54 -2.19 -11.64 11.23
N SER A 55 -1.66 -12.59 10.46
CA SER A 55 -0.70 -13.56 10.97
C SER A 55 0.67 -12.97 11.32
N CYS A 56 1.00 -11.77 10.83
CA CYS A 56 2.31 -11.12 10.91
C CYS A 56 3.50 -11.96 10.39
N LYS A 57 3.24 -13.08 9.70
CA LYS A 57 4.28 -14.00 9.19
C LYS A 57 4.88 -13.53 7.86
N THR A 58 4.08 -12.83 7.06
CA THR A 58 4.48 -12.36 5.75
C THR A 58 4.60 -10.84 5.76
N PRO A 59 5.67 -10.26 5.18
CA PRO A 59 5.74 -8.83 4.93
C PRO A 59 4.58 -8.36 4.03
N ILE A 60 3.78 -7.42 4.51
CA ILE A 60 2.65 -6.84 3.76
C ILE A 60 2.79 -5.32 3.72
N VAL A 61 2.52 -4.74 2.55
CA VAL A 61 2.40 -3.28 2.31
C VAL A 61 1.10 -3.00 1.59
N ASP A 62 0.59 -1.78 1.68
CA ASP A 62 -0.71 -1.37 1.13
C ASP A 62 -0.60 -0.01 0.42
N SER A 63 -1.70 0.46 -0.18
CA SER A 63 -1.81 1.77 -0.86
C SER A 63 -0.91 1.90 -2.10
N PHE A 64 -0.70 0.78 -2.81
CA PHE A 64 0.07 0.72 -4.06
C PHE A 64 -0.81 0.83 -5.31
N GLY A 65 -2.13 0.97 -5.14
CA GLY A 65 -3.07 1.20 -6.23
C GLY A 65 -2.91 2.56 -6.92
N LEU A 66 -3.76 2.80 -7.92
CA LEU A 66 -3.83 4.08 -8.62
C LEU A 66 -4.13 5.22 -7.64
N ALA A 67 -3.53 6.39 -7.87
CA ALA A 67 -3.90 7.56 -7.10
C ALA A 67 -5.26 8.06 -7.60
N GLY A 68 -6.07 8.57 -6.69
CA GLY A 68 -7.44 8.97 -6.97
C GLY A 68 -8.14 9.43 -5.70
N ASN A 69 -9.40 9.84 -5.85
CA ASN A 69 -10.23 10.29 -4.74
C ASN A 69 -11.71 10.04 -5.04
N GLY A 70 -12.59 10.37 -4.08
CA GLY A 70 -14.02 10.12 -4.20
C GLY A 70 -14.38 8.64 -4.05
N PHE A 71 -13.59 7.88 -3.29
CA PHE A 71 -13.91 6.46 -3.07
C PHE A 71 -15.32 6.33 -2.47
N HIS A 72 -16.19 5.58 -3.15
CA HIS A 72 -17.60 5.37 -2.79
C HIS A 72 -18.53 6.58 -3.01
N SER A 73 -18.15 7.55 -3.85
CA SER A 73 -19.02 8.66 -4.23
C SER A 73 -19.77 8.40 -5.55
N SER A 74 -20.45 9.43 -6.07
CA SER A 74 -21.10 9.35 -7.38
C SER A 74 -20.06 9.17 -8.51
N PRO A 75 -20.46 8.67 -9.70
CA PRO A 75 -19.52 8.44 -10.80
C PRO A 75 -18.80 9.70 -11.31
N GLU A 76 -19.31 10.89 -11.03
CA GLU A 76 -18.70 12.16 -11.42
C GLU A 76 -17.67 12.65 -10.39
N GLU A 77 -17.69 12.09 -9.17
CA GLU A 77 -16.83 12.47 -8.05
C GLU A 77 -15.73 11.43 -7.76
N GLU A 78 -15.96 10.15 -8.12
CA GLU A 78 -14.95 9.09 -8.02
C GLU A 78 -14.04 9.12 -9.26
N TYR A 79 -12.74 9.31 -9.06
CA TYR A 79 -11.80 9.38 -10.18
C TYR A 79 -10.42 8.83 -9.82
N VAL A 80 -9.63 8.59 -10.87
CA VAL A 80 -8.21 8.28 -10.80
C VAL A 80 -7.40 9.36 -11.50
N GLU A 81 -6.24 9.66 -10.94
CA GLU A 81 -5.26 10.56 -11.56
C GLU A 81 -4.57 9.81 -12.70
N LEU A 82 -4.76 10.26 -13.94
CA LEU A 82 -4.21 9.60 -15.13
C LEU A 82 -2.69 9.48 -15.09
N ASP A 83 -2.02 10.52 -14.60
CA ASP A 83 -0.56 10.54 -14.45
C ASP A 83 -0.05 9.52 -13.43
N SER A 84 -0.92 8.98 -12.57
CA SER A 84 -0.56 7.92 -11.63
C SER A 84 -0.53 6.53 -12.26
N ILE A 85 -1.18 6.32 -13.41
CA ILE A 85 -1.34 4.99 -14.01
C ILE A 85 0.01 4.37 -14.35
N VAL A 86 0.83 5.06 -15.14
CA VAL A 86 2.12 4.52 -15.59
C VAL A 86 3.07 4.25 -14.41
N PRO A 87 3.31 5.19 -13.47
CA PRO A 87 4.17 4.95 -12.31
C PRO A 87 3.70 3.77 -11.43
N ARG A 88 2.38 3.62 -11.21
CA ARG A 88 1.84 2.58 -10.33
C ARG A 88 1.90 1.19 -10.98
N VAL A 89 1.63 1.10 -12.28
CA VAL A 89 1.81 -0.16 -13.03
C VAL A 89 3.29 -0.55 -13.09
N TYR A 90 4.18 0.42 -13.32
CA TYR A 90 5.63 0.21 -13.27
C TYR A 90 6.09 -0.31 -11.91
N LEU A 91 5.64 0.33 -10.82
CA LEU A 91 5.93 -0.10 -9.45
C LEU A 91 5.51 -1.55 -9.22
N LEU A 92 4.27 -1.93 -9.58
CA LEU A 92 3.78 -3.30 -9.41
C LEU A 92 4.67 -4.32 -10.14
N ALA A 93 4.92 -4.10 -11.42
CA ALA A 93 5.73 -5.02 -12.23
C ALA A 93 7.15 -5.16 -11.68
N ARG A 94 7.80 -4.04 -11.33
CA ARG A 94 9.17 -4.03 -10.79
C ARG A 94 9.27 -4.62 -9.39
N MET A 95 8.24 -4.45 -8.57
CA MET A 95 8.19 -5.08 -7.26
C MET A 95 8.14 -6.60 -7.40
N ILE A 96 7.23 -7.14 -8.23
CA ILE A 96 7.15 -8.58 -8.55
C ILE A 96 8.50 -9.08 -9.06
N GLN A 97 9.04 -8.47 -10.12
CA GLN A 97 10.34 -8.88 -10.69
C GLN A 97 11.46 -8.89 -9.66
N GLY A 98 11.49 -7.91 -8.75
CA GLY A 98 12.56 -7.82 -7.78
C GLY A 98 12.39 -8.69 -6.54
N ILE A 99 11.17 -9.14 -6.19
CA ILE A 99 10.95 -10.02 -5.02
C ILE A 99 10.88 -11.49 -5.41
N SER A 100 10.59 -11.78 -6.69
CA SER A 100 10.51 -13.13 -7.23
C SER A 100 11.85 -13.68 -7.72
N LYS A 101 12.96 -12.95 -7.54
CA LYS A 101 14.29 -13.48 -7.85
C LYS A 101 14.61 -14.61 -6.86
N PRO A 102 15.07 -15.77 -7.34
CA PRO A 102 15.49 -16.88 -6.48
C PRO A 102 16.70 -16.53 -5.61
#